data_AF-A0A970AE94-F1
#
_entry.id   AF-A0A970AE94-F1
#
_cell.length_a   1.000
_cell.length_b   1.000
_cell.length_c   1.000
_cell.angle_alpha   90.00
_cell.angle_beta   90.00
_cell.angle_gamma   90.00
#
_symmetry.space_group_name_H-M   'P 1'
#
loop_
_entity.id
_entity.type
_entity.pdbx_description
1 polymer ?
#
loop_
_entity_poly.entity_id
_entity_poly.type
_entity_poly.pdbx_seq_one_letter_code
_entity_poly.pdbx_strand_id
1 'polypeptide(L)'
;MDITWNDIWKANQDVFIMSGFEECTEEKRKSWRLSSHFSYFSTGDINLRVGIIACRNEYRDEDFLFEGISWGNYIGNGVRTVLYFVAQNFSPVFINAIAKLGGNISAKAVYWREKLTPSLYPVQETEYLNPSLIPDIFLPRPDWSFWQKQLNPVAWNQLQVIKEFFKGLEKRRVRTVFEKNKIIFRWGPFDIAEVTLKNNKFELSSKVKWTRNKNIVAKFLKTGWVDYAGNLNEEFRRSILGIIELLENMEAGRCFDNKDLLALKIITDREFLPKHFGSYLEYPWLIKNRKSILNNANLFYFFTSSQINVLHPIINKTILKMVQTLLISSFFELWDRKKKTYAESSNRKLKHKTVILSTSNLIDELRLCQCWLQDPQCFPIYIIPDDWKTEGLKDTKEMLPLNDAGFI
;
A
#
# COMPACT_ATOMS: atom_id res chain seq x y z
N MET A 1 -9.89 -16.62 38.03
CA MET A 1 -9.09 -15.40 38.23
C MET A 1 -8.78 -14.84 36.87
N ASP A 2 -9.20 -13.61 36.59
CA ASP A 2 -8.80 -12.94 35.35
C ASP A 2 -7.34 -12.54 35.48
N ILE A 3 -6.47 -13.20 34.70
CA ILE A 3 -5.03 -12.93 34.74
C ILE A 3 -4.79 -11.58 34.04
N THR A 4 -4.18 -10.64 34.75
CA THR A 4 -3.86 -9.32 34.19
C THR A 4 -2.55 -9.36 33.42
N TRP A 5 -2.31 -8.39 32.54
CA TRP A 5 -1.02 -8.27 31.85
C TRP A 5 0.16 -8.11 32.83
N ASN A 6 -0.03 -7.40 33.94
CA ASN A 6 1.00 -7.23 34.97
C ASN A 6 1.41 -8.56 35.62
N ASP A 7 0.47 -9.47 35.84
CA ASP A 7 0.77 -10.80 36.36
C ASP A 7 1.61 -11.61 35.35
N ILE A 8 1.28 -11.48 34.06
CA ILE A 8 2.00 -12.15 32.96
C ILE A 8 3.45 -11.66 32.88
N TRP A 9 3.68 -10.34 32.93
CA TRP A 9 5.04 -9.78 32.87
C TRP A 9 5.89 -10.21 34.06
N LYS A 10 5.31 -10.22 35.27
CA LYS A 10 6.01 -10.65 36.49
C LYS A 10 6.38 -12.13 36.46
N ALA A 11 5.54 -12.98 35.86
CA ALA A 11 5.79 -14.41 35.76
C ALA A 11 6.79 -14.80 34.64
N ASN A 12 7.10 -13.90 33.70
CA ASN A 12 7.93 -14.17 32.52
C ASN A 12 9.05 -13.11 32.36
N GLN A 13 9.75 -12.76 33.45
CA GLN A 13 10.77 -11.70 33.43
C GLN A 13 11.98 -12.04 32.55
N ASP A 14 12.29 -13.32 32.37
CA ASP A 14 13.38 -13.83 31.55
C ASP A 14 13.24 -13.54 30.04
N VAL A 15 12.02 -13.26 29.58
CA VAL A 15 11.73 -12.89 28.19
C VAL A 15 12.17 -11.46 27.87
N PHE A 16 12.19 -10.58 28.87
CA PHE A 16 12.42 -9.15 28.70
C PHE A 16 13.81 -8.76 29.16
N ILE A 17 14.40 -7.77 28.49
CA ILE A 17 15.71 -7.21 28.89
C ILE A 17 15.63 -6.35 30.17
N MET A 18 14.43 -5.95 30.59
CA MET A 18 14.17 -5.17 31.80
C MET A 18 12.89 -5.66 32.49
N SER A 19 12.73 -5.30 33.76
CA SER A 19 11.56 -5.61 34.57
C SER A 19 10.93 -4.32 35.15
N GLY A 20 9.86 -4.44 35.94
CA GLY A 20 9.19 -3.29 36.56
C GLY A 20 8.36 -2.46 35.58
N PHE A 21 7.70 -3.11 34.62
CA PHE A 21 6.86 -2.43 33.64
C PHE A 21 5.67 -1.73 34.27
N GLU A 22 5.49 -0.45 33.91
CA GLU A 22 4.32 0.35 34.29
C GLU A 22 3.35 0.44 33.12
N GLU A 23 2.06 0.28 33.40
CA GLU A 23 1.01 0.44 32.39
C GLU A 23 0.81 1.91 32.04
N CYS A 24 0.68 2.20 30.75
CA CYS A 24 0.36 3.54 30.27
C CYS A 24 -1.06 3.92 30.70
N THR A 25 -1.17 4.99 31.50
CA THR A 25 -2.44 5.49 32.00
C THR A 25 -3.38 5.88 30.87
N GLU A 26 -4.70 5.82 31.11
CA GLU A 26 -5.70 6.21 30.11
C GLU A 26 -5.54 7.68 29.66
N GLU A 27 -5.16 8.57 30.58
CA GLU A 27 -4.89 9.98 30.28
C GLU A 27 -3.71 10.15 29.32
N LYS A 28 -2.61 9.41 29.55
CA LYS A 28 -1.46 9.40 28.62
C LYS A 28 -1.84 8.82 27.27
N ARG A 29 -2.58 7.71 27.23
CA ARG A 29 -3.07 7.13 25.97
C ARG A 29 -3.93 8.10 25.18
N LYS A 30 -4.83 8.84 25.84
CA LYS A 30 -5.65 9.89 25.19
C LYS A 30 -4.80 11.05 24.66
N SER A 31 -3.83 11.54 25.44
CA SER A 31 -2.97 12.65 25.00
C SER A 31 -2.07 12.27 23.84
N TRP A 32 -1.56 11.04 23.81
CA TRP A 32 -0.74 10.49 22.73
C TRP A 32 -1.54 9.89 21.57
N ARG A 33 -2.88 9.94 21.68
CA ARG A 33 -3.84 9.42 20.69
C ARG A 33 -3.61 7.94 20.36
N LEU A 34 -3.19 7.17 21.35
CA LEU A 34 -2.96 5.73 21.22
C LEU A 34 -4.27 4.97 21.28
N SER A 35 -4.38 3.91 20.48
CA SER A 35 -5.59 3.08 20.41
C SER A 35 -5.84 2.33 21.72
N SER A 36 -7.08 2.32 22.22
CA SER A 36 -7.50 1.51 23.37
C SER A 36 -7.58 0.02 23.07
N HIS A 37 -7.42 -0.38 21.81
CA HIS A 37 -7.40 -1.80 21.38
C HIS A 37 -6.15 -2.54 21.87
N PHE A 38 -5.09 -1.80 22.22
CA PHE A 38 -3.84 -2.36 22.69
C PHE A 38 -3.54 -1.92 24.14
N SER A 39 -2.78 -2.75 24.84
CA SER A 39 -2.24 -2.44 26.16
C SER A 39 -0.77 -2.04 26.03
N TYR A 40 -0.37 -0.94 26.66
CA TYR A 40 0.98 -0.38 26.52
C TYR A 40 1.65 -0.35 27.88
N PHE A 41 2.89 -0.81 27.92
CA PHE A 41 3.70 -0.77 29.13
C PHE A 41 5.08 -0.22 28.80
N SER A 42 5.72 0.44 29.76
CA SER A 42 7.09 0.92 29.62
C SER A 42 7.89 0.77 30.90
N THR A 43 9.20 0.66 30.72
CA THR A 43 10.23 0.80 31.77
C THR A 43 11.48 1.37 31.11
N GLY A 44 12.52 1.60 31.91
CA GLY A 44 13.84 1.98 31.40
C GLY A 44 14.42 3.22 32.05
N ASP A 45 15.62 3.55 31.64
CA ASP A 45 16.40 4.69 32.11
C ASP A 45 16.77 5.64 30.96
N ILE A 46 17.66 6.59 31.22
CA ILE A 46 18.07 7.62 30.26
C ILE A 46 18.81 7.03 29.05
N ASN A 47 19.39 5.83 29.18
CA ASN A 47 20.20 5.20 28.13
C ASN A 47 19.44 4.16 27.32
N LEU A 48 18.43 3.52 27.92
CA LEU A 48 17.62 2.50 27.28
C LEU A 48 16.18 2.57 27.76
N ARG A 49 15.26 2.68 26.80
CA ARG A 49 13.82 2.58 27.04
C ARG A 49 13.30 1.25 26.53
N VAL A 50 12.37 0.65 27.26
CA VAL A 50 11.73 -0.60 26.87
C VAL A 50 10.23 -0.43 26.90
N GLY A 51 9.58 -0.71 25.77
CA GLY A 51 8.13 -0.68 25.64
C GLY A 51 7.57 -2.07 25.35
N ILE A 52 6.40 -2.37 25.89
CA ILE A 52 5.57 -3.50 25.49
C ILE A 52 4.29 -2.95 24.87
N ILE A 53 3.91 -3.48 23.72
CA ILE A 53 2.57 -3.31 23.15
C ILE A 53 1.94 -4.69 23.00
N ALA A 54 0.81 -4.88 23.67
CA ALA A 54 0.17 -6.19 23.79
C ALA A 54 -1.26 -6.18 23.23
N CYS A 55 -1.62 -7.24 22.50
CA CYS A 55 -2.97 -7.46 22.00
C CYS A 55 -3.47 -8.85 22.41
N ARG A 56 -4.66 -8.90 23.04
CA ARG A 56 -5.33 -10.17 23.34
C ARG A 56 -6.19 -10.68 22.17
N ASN A 57 -6.69 -9.76 21.36
CA ASN A 57 -7.67 -10.03 20.32
C ASN A 57 -7.02 -10.01 18.94
N GLU A 58 -7.82 -10.26 17.90
CA GLU A 58 -7.38 -10.03 16.52
C GLU A 58 -6.98 -8.57 16.30
N TYR A 59 -5.97 -8.37 15.46
CA TYR A 59 -5.47 -7.05 15.09
C TYR A 59 -5.15 -7.02 13.60
N ARG A 60 -5.00 -5.81 13.05
CA ARG A 60 -4.42 -5.61 11.71
C ARG A 60 -2.95 -5.26 11.86
N ASP A 61 -2.07 -5.93 11.12
CA ASP A 61 -0.63 -5.70 11.16
C ASP A 61 -0.25 -4.22 11.05
N GLU A 62 -0.94 -3.48 10.17
CA GLU A 62 -0.76 -2.04 9.99
C GLU A 62 -1.01 -1.25 11.26
N ASP A 63 -2.14 -1.50 11.94
CA ASP A 63 -2.51 -0.77 13.15
C ASP A 63 -1.55 -1.12 14.28
N PHE A 64 -1.23 -2.41 14.43
CA PHE A 64 -0.38 -2.85 15.53
C PHE A 64 1.05 -2.30 15.39
N LEU A 65 1.62 -2.34 14.18
CA LEU A 65 2.95 -1.78 13.93
C LEU A 65 2.97 -0.25 14.06
N PHE A 66 1.94 0.43 13.57
CA PHE A 66 1.81 1.89 13.69
C PHE A 66 1.73 2.34 15.15
N GLU A 67 0.87 1.71 15.95
CA GLU A 67 0.73 2.04 17.37
C GLU A 67 2.00 1.69 18.15
N GLY A 68 2.67 0.59 17.80
CA GLY A 68 3.95 0.22 18.41
C GLY A 68 5.06 1.24 18.13
N ILE A 69 5.25 1.63 16.87
CA ILE A 69 6.25 2.66 16.51
C ILE A 69 5.91 4.01 17.15
N SER A 70 4.63 4.39 17.15
CA SER A 70 4.18 5.63 17.80
C SER A 70 4.48 5.60 19.30
N TRP A 71 4.14 4.51 19.97
CA TRP A 71 4.49 4.26 21.38
C TRP A 71 6.00 4.37 21.62
N GLY A 72 6.81 3.71 20.79
CA GLY A 72 8.27 3.77 20.85
C GLY A 72 8.83 5.17 20.73
N ASN A 73 8.30 5.98 19.81
CA ASN A 73 8.72 7.37 19.66
C ASN A 73 8.39 8.19 20.92
N TYR A 74 7.19 8.00 21.50
CA TYR A 74 6.79 8.74 22.70
C TYR A 74 7.63 8.39 23.93
N ILE A 75 7.93 7.11 24.16
CA ILE A 75 8.72 6.70 25.33
C ILE A 75 10.22 6.88 25.12
N GLY A 76 10.68 6.75 23.87
CA GLY A 76 12.09 6.83 23.51
C GLY A 76 12.60 8.25 23.53
N ASN A 77 11.85 9.20 22.98
CA ASN A 77 12.25 10.60 22.86
C ASN A 77 13.69 10.77 22.31
N GLY A 78 14.04 9.99 21.29
CA GLY A 78 15.38 9.97 20.67
C GLY A 78 16.38 8.99 21.31
N VAL A 79 16.08 8.43 22.48
CA VAL A 79 16.89 7.39 23.12
C VAL A 79 16.64 6.03 22.46
N ARG A 80 17.66 5.16 22.49
CA ARG A 80 17.54 3.77 22.07
C ARG A 80 16.38 3.10 22.80
N THR A 81 15.47 2.54 22.02
CA THR A 81 14.21 1.99 22.49
C THR A 81 14.02 0.58 21.97
N VAL A 82 13.73 -0.37 22.87
CA VAL A 82 13.37 -1.75 22.49
C VAL A 82 11.88 -1.95 22.68
N LEU A 83 11.19 -2.31 21.61
CA LEU A 83 9.76 -2.60 21.61
C LEU A 83 9.50 -4.10 21.55
N TYR A 84 8.67 -4.59 22.46
CA TYR A 84 8.14 -5.94 22.46
C TYR A 84 6.69 -5.91 21.97
N PHE A 85 6.44 -6.52 20.82
CA PHE A 85 5.10 -6.80 20.33
C PHE A 85 4.65 -8.14 20.90
N VAL A 86 3.53 -8.14 21.63
CA VAL A 86 2.99 -9.34 22.29
C VAL A 86 1.61 -9.65 21.74
N ALA A 87 1.44 -10.81 21.11
CA ALA A 87 0.16 -11.24 20.55
C ALA A 87 0.07 -12.77 20.45
N GLN A 88 -1.14 -13.31 20.20
CA GLN A 88 -1.33 -14.76 20.06
C GLN A 88 -0.68 -15.35 18.81
N ASN A 89 -0.64 -14.57 17.74
CA ASN A 89 -0.07 -14.92 16.45
C ASN A 89 0.51 -13.67 15.79
N PHE A 90 1.40 -13.88 14.81
CA PHE A 90 1.92 -12.83 13.95
C PHE A 90 1.89 -13.29 12.51
N SER A 91 1.63 -12.38 11.58
CA SER A 91 1.82 -12.69 10.17
C SER A 91 3.33 -12.71 9.83
N PRO A 92 3.77 -13.53 8.86
CA PRO A 92 5.16 -13.50 8.40
C PRO A 92 5.59 -12.13 7.87
N VAL A 93 4.64 -11.37 7.30
CA VAL A 93 4.88 -10.01 6.80
C VAL A 93 5.18 -9.06 7.96
N PHE A 94 4.41 -9.16 9.04
CA PHE A 94 4.62 -8.37 10.25
C PHE A 94 5.98 -8.65 10.85
N ILE A 95 6.32 -9.93 11.03
CA ILE A 95 7.62 -10.36 11.56
C ILE A 95 8.76 -9.82 10.67
N ASN A 96 8.69 -9.99 9.35
CA ASN A 96 9.71 -9.45 8.44
C ASN A 96 9.75 -7.91 8.43
N ALA A 97 8.66 -7.22 8.76
CA ALA A 97 8.66 -5.75 8.89
C ALA A 97 9.34 -5.27 10.16
N ILE A 98 9.09 -5.91 11.31
CA ILE A 98 9.76 -5.53 12.57
C ILE A 98 11.27 -5.88 12.55
N ALA A 99 11.70 -6.89 11.79
CA ALA A 99 13.12 -7.18 11.58
C ALA A 99 13.88 -6.07 10.85
N LYS A 100 13.18 -5.18 10.12
CA LYS A 100 13.80 -4.02 9.47
C LYS A 100 13.99 -2.84 10.42
N LEU A 101 13.47 -2.93 11.65
CA LEU A 101 13.68 -1.94 12.71
C LEU A 101 14.95 -2.30 13.47
N GLY A 102 15.86 -1.33 13.59
CA GLY A 102 17.17 -1.57 14.19
C GLY A 102 18.03 -0.33 14.40
N GLY A 103 17.52 0.86 14.06
CA GLY A 103 18.17 2.13 14.40
C GLY A 103 17.89 2.51 15.86
N ASN A 104 17.26 3.66 16.09
CA ASN A 104 16.89 4.08 17.46
C ASN A 104 15.77 3.21 18.06
N ILE A 105 14.94 2.56 17.24
CA ILE A 105 13.90 1.62 17.67
C ILE A 105 14.31 0.22 17.19
N SER A 106 14.50 -0.69 18.13
CA SER A 106 14.62 -2.13 17.86
C SER A 106 13.32 -2.83 18.26
N ALA A 107 12.86 -3.80 17.49
CA ALA A 107 11.59 -4.49 17.76
C ALA A 107 11.78 -6.00 17.90
N LYS A 108 11.01 -6.61 18.81
CA LYS A 108 10.96 -8.05 19.07
C LYS A 108 9.51 -8.51 19.11
N ALA A 109 9.23 -9.68 18.55
CA ALA A 109 7.92 -10.33 18.68
C ALA A 109 7.95 -11.40 19.77
N VAL A 110 6.85 -11.53 20.50
CA VAL A 110 6.65 -12.51 21.58
C VAL A 110 5.25 -13.10 21.45
N TYR A 111 5.16 -14.42 21.28
CA TYR A 111 3.89 -15.13 21.30
C TYR A 111 3.34 -15.17 22.73
N TRP A 112 2.07 -14.82 22.87
CA TRP A 112 1.29 -15.02 24.08
C TRP A 112 0.32 -16.18 23.88
N ARG A 113 0.26 -17.12 24.83
CA ARG A 113 -0.74 -18.19 24.82
C ARG A 113 -1.56 -18.17 26.10
N GLU A 114 -2.87 -18.08 25.92
CA GLU A 114 -3.84 -18.29 26.98
C GLU A 114 -4.01 -19.80 27.20
N LYS A 115 -3.29 -20.33 28.18
CA LYS A 115 -3.47 -21.68 28.75
C LYS A 115 -3.72 -21.53 30.26
N LEU A 116 -3.89 -22.65 30.97
CA LEU A 116 -3.97 -22.69 32.45
C LEU A 116 -2.84 -21.89 33.14
N THR A 117 -1.67 -21.78 32.49
CA THR A 117 -0.59 -20.86 32.86
C THR A 117 -0.21 -20.00 31.64
N PRO A 118 -0.48 -18.68 31.64
CA PRO A 118 -0.08 -17.79 30.55
C PRO A 118 1.43 -17.81 30.39
N SER A 119 1.88 -18.10 29.17
CA SER A 119 3.30 -18.23 28.86
C SER A 119 3.65 -17.30 27.71
N LEU A 120 4.85 -16.75 27.76
CA LEU A 120 5.43 -15.93 26.71
C LEU A 120 6.57 -16.66 26.02
N TYR A 121 6.59 -16.63 24.69
CA TYR A 121 7.64 -17.26 23.88
C TYR A 121 8.21 -16.25 22.90
N PRO A 122 9.48 -15.83 23.03
CA PRO A 122 10.14 -15.00 22.04
C PRO A 122 10.10 -15.66 20.66
N VAL A 123 9.77 -14.90 19.62
CA VAL A 123 9.87 -15.38 18.23
C VAL A 123 11.35 -15.45 17.85
N GLN A 124 11.81 -16.61 17.39
CA GLN A 124 13.20 -16.81 16.97
C GLN A 124 13.50 -16.06 15.68
N GLU A 125 14.68 -15.43 15.59
CA GLU A 125 15.13 -14.65 14.41
C GLU A 125 15.10 -15.43 13.09
N THR A 126 15.26 -16.75 13.16
CA THR A 126 15.17 -17.68 12.03
C THR A 126 13.77 -17.74 11.41
N GLU A 127 12.71 -17.42 12.17
CA GLU A 127 11.33 -17.39 11.67
C GLU A 127 11.03 -16.13 10.84
N TYR A 128 11.86 -15.08 10.95
CA TYR A 128 11.58 -13.78 10.34
C TYR A 128 11.66 -13.77 8.82
N LEU A 129 12.33 -14.78 8.25
CA LEU A 129 12.59 -14.87 6.82
C LEU A 129 11.97 -16.11 6.17
N ASN A 130 11.08 -16.84 6.86
CA ASN A 130 10.53 -18.08 6.34
C ASN A 130 9.50 -17.84 5.22
N PRO A 131 9.84 -18.05 3.93
CA PRO A 131 8.97 -17.71 2.80
C PRO A 131 7.85 -18.74 2.60
N SER A 132 7.95 -19.92 3.23
CA SER A 132 6.95 -20.99 3.12
C SER A 132 5.58 -20.58 3.67
N LEU A 133 5.55 -19.57 4.55
CA LEU A 133 4.37 -19.13 5.29
C LEU A 133 3.57 -18.01 4.59
N ILE A 134 4.04 -17.45 3.46
CA ILE A 134 3.21 -16.48 2.73
C ILE A 134 2.11 -17.24 1.98
N PRO A 135 0.82 -16.96 2.23
CA PRO A 135 -0.25 -17.53 1.43
C PRO A 135 -0.10 -17.14 -0.04
N ASP A 136 -0.44 -18.04 -0.97
CA ASP A 136 -0.46 -17.71 -2.40
C ASP A 136 -1.63 -16.74 -2.69
N ILE A 137 -1.37 -15.45 -2.51
CA ILE A 137 -2.40 -14.41 -2.61
C ILE A 137 -2.54 -13.83 -4.01
N PHE A 138 -1.74 -14.26 -4.99
CA PHE A 138 -1.77 -13.67 -6.32
C PHE A 138 -2.46 -14.58 -7.33
N LEU A 139 -3.17 -13.96 -8.27
CA LEU A 139 -3.68 -14.59 -9.49
C LEU A 139 -3.11 -13.83 -10.69
N PRO A 140 -2.77 -14.49 -11.80
CA PRO A 140 -2.48 -13.78 -13.04
C PRO A 140 -3.64 -12.83 -13.38
N ARG A 141 -3.32 -11.57 -13.72
CA ARG A 141 -4.32 -10.63 -14.18
C ARG A 141 -4.84 -11.09 -15.55
N PRO A 142 -6.16 -11.15 -15.76
CA PRO A 142 -6.72 -11.52 -17.04
C PRO A 142 -6.36 -10.49 -18.12
N ASP A 143 -6.36 -10.92 -19.37
CA ASP A 143 -6.09 -10.10 -20.55
C ASP A 143 -7.23 -10.25 -21.57
N TRP A 144 -7.09 -9.62 -22.74
CA TRP A 144 -8.07 -9.77 -23.82
C TRP A 144 -8.27 -11.23 -24.23
N SER A 145 -7.21 -12.05 -24.22
CA SER A 145 -7.25 -13.47 -24.58
C SER A 145 -8.11 -14.28 -23.61
N PHE A 146 -8.00 -13.98 -22.30
CA PHE A 146 -8.85 -14.57 -21.27
C PHE A 146 -10.34 -14.27 -21.54
N TRP A 147 -10.68 -13.02 -21.87
CA TRP A 147 -12.06 -12.63 -22.16
C TRP A 147 -12.60 -13.25 -23.46
N GLN A 148 -11.76 -13.37 -24.48
CA GLN A 148 -12.12 -14.03 -25.75
C GLN A 148 -12.57 -15.48 -25.53
N LYS A 149 -11.90 -16.21 -24.63
CA LYS A 149 -12.21 -17.62 -24.33
C LYS A 149 -13.51 -17.81 -23.54
N GLN A 150 -13.97 -16.77 -22.83
CA GLN A 150 -15.16 -16.86 -21.97
C GLN A 150 -16.46 -16.43 -22.64
N LEU A 151 -16.37 -15.62 -23.69
CA LEU A 151 -17.52 -15.04 -24.35
C LEU A 151 -17.91 -15.85 -25.58
N ASN A 152 -19.21 -15.89 -25.89
CA ASN A 152 -19.67 -16.39 -27.18
C ASN A 152 -19.25 -15.41 -28.31
N PRO A 153 -19.25 -15.84 -29.59
CA PRO A 153 -18.78 -15.01 -30.70
C PRO A 153 -19.49 -13.66 -30.84
N VAL A 154 -20.80 -13.60 -30.56
CA VAL A 154 -21.59 -12.36 -30.65
C VAL A 154 -21.15 -11.37 -29.58
N ALA A 155 -21.05 -11.82 -28.33
CA ALA A 155 -20.58 -11.00 -27.21
C ALA A 155 -19.12 -10.57 -27.43
N TRP A 156 -18.28 -11.43 -28.00
CA TRP A 156 -16.90 -11.06 -28.34
C TRP A 156 -16.83 -9.94 -29.38
N ASN A 157 -17.63 -10.02 -30.44
CA ASN A 157 -17.69 -8.97 -31.47
C ASN A 157 -18.16 -7.63 -30.89
N GLN A 158 -19.20 -7.65 -30.05
CA GLN A 158 -19.65 -6.44 -29.34
C GLN A 158 -18.56 -5.88 -28.42
N LEU A 159 -17.81 -6.75 -27.74
CA LEU A 159 -16.68 -6.32 -26.92
C LEU A 159 -15.53 -5.73 -27.76
N GLN A 160 -15.28 -6.21 -28.99
CA GLN A 160 -14.30 -5.61 -29.89
C GLN A 160 -14.69 -4.17 -30.28
N VAL A 161 -15.97 -3.93 -30.58
CA VAL A 161 -16.47 -2.57 -30.86
C VAL A 161 -16.20 -1.64 -29.67
N ILE A 162 -16.49 -2.11 -28.45
CA ILE A 162 -16.23 -1.35 -27.22
C ILE A 162 -14.72 -1.08 -27.05
N LYS A 163 -13.89 -2.11 -27.25
CA LYS A 163 -12.43 -2.01 -27.18
C LYS A 163 -11.88 -1.00 -28.17
N GLU A 164 -12.34 -1.00 -29.42
CA GLU A 164 -11.91 -0.05 -30.46
C GLU A 164 -12.28 1.38 -30.10
N PHE A 165 -13.51 1.60 -29.60
CA PHE A 165 -13.93 2.92 -29.12
C PHE A 165 -12.99 3.45 -28.03
N PHE A 166 -12.71 2.66 -26.99
CA PHE A 166 -11.82 3.09 -25.90
C PHE A 166 -10.34 3.18 -26.32
N LYS A 167 -9.88 2.35 -27.26
CA LYS A 167 -8.55 2.47 -27.86
C LYS A 167 -8.38 3.81 -28.59
N GLY A 168 -9.44 4.28 -29.26
CA GLY A 168 -9.46 5.63 -29.86
C GLY A 168 -9.27 6.76 -28.84
N LEU A 169 -9.51 6.52 -27.55
CA LEU A 169 -9.38 7.49 -26.47
C LEU A 169 -8.01 7.42 -25.74
N GLU A 170 -7.09 6.53 -26.14
CA GLU A 170 -5.76 6.41 -25.54
C GLU A 170 -4.96 7.72 -25.61
N LYS A 171 -5.10 8.47 -26.72
CA LYS A 171 -4.49 9.80 -26.87
C LYS A 171 -4.99 10.81 -25.83
N ARG A 172 -6.18 10.60 -25.29
CA ARG A 172 -6.77 11.37 -24.18
C ARG A 172 -6.51 10.72 -22.82
N ARG A 173 -5.47 9.89 -22.69
CA ARG A 173 -5.03 9.25 -21.43
C ARG A 173 -5.99 8.21 -20.87
N VAL A 174 -6.89 7.67 -21.69
CA VAL A 174 -7.73 6.53 -21.30
C VAL A 174 -6.94 5.24 -21.41
N ARG A 175 -6.98 4.39 -20.38
CA ARG A 175 -6.37 3.06 -20.37
C ARG A 175 -7.35 1.99 -19.93
N THR A 176 -7.04 0.75 -20.28
CA THR A 176 -7.82 -0.43 -19.91
C THR A 176 -7.15 -1.15 -18.72
N VAL A 177 -7.94 -1.48 -17.70
CA VAL A 177 -7.51 -2.22 -16.52
C VAL A 177 -8.39 -3.46 -16.34
N PHE A 178 -7.78 -4.63 -16.25
CA PHE A 178 -8.50 -5.89 -16.10
C PHE A 178 -8.62 -6.33 -14.64
N GLU A 179 -9.82 -6.66 -14.20
CA GLU A 179 -10.09 -7.35 -12.93
C GLU A 179 -10.69 -8.73 -13.19
N LYS A 180 -10.88 -9.53 -12.14
CA LYS A 180 -11.29 -10.95 -12.25
C LYS A 180 -12.51 -11.15 -13.16
N ASN A 181 -13.55 -10.34 -12.98
CA ASN A 181 -14.82 -10.44 -13.71
C ASN A 181 -15.21 -9.11 -14.37
N LYS A 182 -14.26 -8.19 -14.53
CA LYS A 182 -14.52 -6.85 -15.06
C LYS A 182 -13.39 -6.32 -15.93
N ILE A 183 -13.73 -5.46 -16.89
CA ILE A 183 -12.80 -4.60 -17.60
C ILE A 183 -13.16 -3.18 -17.21
N ILE A 184 -12.21 -2.42 -16.68
CA ILE A 184 -12.38 -1.03 -16.26
C ILE A 184 -11.63 -0.14 -17.24
N PHE A 185 -12.31 0.88 -17.76
CA PHE A 185 -11.67 1.94 -18.53
C PHE A 185 -11.46 3.13 -17.62
N ARG A 186 -10.21 3.61 -17.55
CA ARG A 186 -9.79 4.68 -16.64
C ARG A 186 -9.19 5.85 -17.38
N TRP A 187 -9.57 7.06 -16.99
CA TRP A 187 -8.85 8.28 -17.32
C TRP A 187 -8.02 8.67 -16.09
N GLY A 188 -6.68 8.60 -16.18
CA GLY A 188 -5.83 8.78 -14.99
C GLY A 188 -6.29 7.88 -13.81
N PRO A 189 -6.40 8.36 -12.57
CA PRO A 189 -6.88 7.51 -11.46
C PRO A 189 -8.39 7.21 -11.49
N PHE A 190 -9.16 7.79 -12.41
CA PHE A 190 -10.62 7.78 -12.38
C PHE A 190 -11.23 6.70 -13.28
N ASP A 191 -12.07 5.85 -12.72
CA ASP A 191 -12.92 4.92 -13.49
C ASP A 191 -13.98 5.72 -14.26
N ILE A 192 -14.00 5.58 -15.59
CA ILE A 192 -14.96 6.26 -16.48
C ILE A 192 -15.97 5.30 -17.10
N ALA A 193 -15.64 4.01 -17.20
CA ALA A 193 -16.55 2.96 -17.61
C ALA A 193 -16.12 1.60 -17.05
N GLU A 194 -17.06 0.68 -16.94
CA GLU A 194 -16.78 -0.73 -16.69
C GLU A 194 -17.62 -1.64 -17.59
N VAL A 195 -17.03 -2.75 -17.98
CA VAL A 195 -17.69 -3.94 -18.51
C VAL A 195 -17.67 -4.98 -17.41
N THR A 196 -18.83 -5.53 -17.02
CA THR A 196 -18.91 -6.61 -16.03
C THR A 196 -19.49 -7.87 -16.64
N LEU A 197 -18.94 -9.03 -16.29
CA LEU A 197 -19.50 -10.31 -16.72
C LEU A 197 -20.58 -10.77 -15.73
N LYS A 198 -21.79 -11.03 -16.23
CA LYS A 198 -22.90 -11.67 -15.50
C LYS A 198 -23.54 -12.74 -16.37
N ASN A 199 -23.53 -14.00 -15.92
CA ASN A 199 -24.24 -15.11 -16.55
C ASN A 199 -24.00 -15.23 -18.08
N ASN A 200 -22.74 -15.20 -18.52
CA ASN A 200 -22.30 -15.24 -19.93
C ASN A 200 -22.74 -14.05 -20.81
N LYS A 201 -23.30 -13.00 -20.22
CA LYS A 201 -23.51 -11.69 -20.87
C LYS A 201 -22.62 -10.68 -20.19
N PHE A 202 -22.20 -9.64 -20.91
CA PHE A 202 -21.53 -8.53 -20.29
C PHE A 202 -22.45 -7.31 -20.23
N GLU A 203 -22.33 -6.53 -19.16
CA GLU A 203 -23.01 -5.24 -18.98
C GLU A 203 -21.98 -4.13 -19.08
N LEU A 204 -22.18 -3.18 -20.00
CA LEU A 204 -21.38 -1.98 -20.13
C LEU A 204 -22.08 -0.81 -19.41
N SER A 205 -21.35 -0.10 -18.55
CA SER A 205 -21.85 1.10 -17.86
C SER A 205 -20.76 2.14 -17.69
N SER A 206 -21.13 3.41 -17.72
CA SER A 206 -20.23 4.51 -17.37
C SER A 206 -20.00 4.54 -15.86
N LYS A 207 -18.90 5.14 -15.41
CA LYS A 207 -18.56 5.30 -14.00
C LYS A 207 -18.33 6.76 -13.64
N VAL A 208 -18.96 7.14 -12.53
CA VAL A 208 -18.98 8.50 -11.97
C VAL A 208 -18.87 8.49 -10.44
N LYS A 209 -18.35 7.38 -9.87
CA LYS A 209 -18.20 7.22 -8.40
C LYS A 209 -17.19 8.20 -7.79
N TRP A 210 -16.37 8.83 -8.63
CA TRP A 210 -15.37 9.84 -8.26
C TRP A 210 -15.98 11.21 -7.96
N THR A 211 -17.29 11.42 -8.18
CA THR A 211 -17.98 12.66 -7.79
C THR A 211 -19.22 12.36 -6.95
N ARG A 212 -19.51 13.24 -5.99
CA ARG A 212 -20.75 13.22 -5.19
C ARG A 212 -21.84 14.12 -5.76
N ASN A 213 -21.55 14.89 -6.81
CA ASN A 213 -22.50 15.81 -7.40
C ASN A 213 -23.61 15.04 -8.14
N LYS A 214 -24.82 15.05 -7.59
CA LYS A 214 -25.97 14.33 -8.13
C LYS A 214 -26.32 14.72 -9.57
N ASN A 215 -26.09 15.99 -9.96
CA ASN A 215 -26.37 16.45 -11.31
C ASN A 215 -25.38 15.85 -12.32
N ILE A 216 -24.09 15.79 -11.95
CA ILE A 216 -23.05 15.14 -12.77
C ILE A 216 -23.34 13.65 -12.89
N VAL A 217 -23.71 13.00 -11.78
CA VAL A 217 -24.06 11.57 -11.79
C VAL A 217 -25.26 11.30 -12.69
N ALA A 218 -26.36 12.04 -12.55
CA ALA A 218 -27.56 11.86 -13.37
C ALA A 218 -27.30 12.11 -14.86
N LYS A 219 -26.45 13.10 -15.18
CA LYS A 219 -26.08 13.43 -16.56
C LYS A 219 -25.29 12.31 -17.23
N PHE A 220 -24.30 11.75 -16.54
CA PHE A 220 -23.29 10.90 -17.16
C PHE A 220 -23.43 9.41 -16.86
N LEU A 221 -24.22 9.00 -15.87
CA LEU A 221 -24.44 7.59 -15.56
C LEU A 221 -25.37 6.95 -16.60
N LYS A 222 -24.78 6.32 -17.62
CA LYS A 222 -25.47 5.63 -18.71
C LYS A 222 -25.06 4.17 -18.83
N THR A 223 -25.99 3.37 -19.33
CA THR A 223 -25.72 2.01 -19.81
C THR A 223 -25.30 2.06 -21.26
N GLY A 224 -24.33 1.21 -21.61
CA GLY A 224 -23.83 1.07 -22.97
C GLY A 224 -24.29 -0.24 -23.61
N TRP A 225 -24.53 -0.22 -24.90
CA TRP A 225 -24.85 -1.40 -25.69
C TRP A 225 -24.43 -1.19 -27.15
N VAL A 226 -24.17 -2.28 -27.86
CA VAL A 226 -23.78 -2.27 -29.28
C VAL A 226 -24.98 -2.72 -30.11
N ASP A 227 -25.33 -1.90 -31.11
CA ASP A 227 -26.45 -2.18 -32.00
C ASP A 227 -26.14 -3.26 -33.05
N TYR A 228 -27.15 -3.61 -33.85
CA TYR A 228 -27.00 -4.60 -34.93
C TYR A 228 -26.07 -4.13 -36.06
N ALA A 229 -25.85 -2.82 -36.18
CA ALA A 229 -24.94 -2.22 -37.15
C ALA A 229 -23.49 -2.17 -36.62
N GLY A 230 -23.23 -2.71 -35.43
CA GLY A 230 -21.90 -2.73 -34.82
C GLY A 230 -21.49 -1.39 -34.21
N ASN A 231 -22.43 -0.49 -33.91
CA ASN A 231 -22.15 0.81 -33.31
C ASN A 231 -22.50 0.81 -31.83
N LEU A 232 -21.61 1.42 -31.04
CA LEU A 232 -21.89 1.72 -29.64
C LEU A 232 -22.94 2.84 -29.56
N ASN A 233 -23.97 2.66 -28.73
CA ASN A 233 -25.07 3.60 -28.63
C ASN A 233 -24.60 5.04 -28.33
N GLU A 234 -25.17 6.00 -29.04
CA GLU A 234 -24.69 7.38 -29.09
C GLU A 234 -24.78 8.09 -27.72
N GLU A 235 -25.83 7.82 -26.95
CA GLU A 235 -25.99 8.39 -25.60
C GLU A 235 -24.83 8.01 -24.67
N PHE A 236 -24.39 6.74 -24.71
CA PHE A 236 -23.24 6.28 -23.94
C PHE A 236 -21.96 6.92 -24.42
N ARG A 237 -21.73 6.96 -25.74
CA ARG A 237 -20.53 7.60 -26.34
C ARG A 237 -20.40 9.06 -25.90
N ARG A 238 -21.49 9.84 -26.02
CA ARG A 238 -21.54 11.25 -25.57
C ARG A 238 -21.25 11.39 -24.09
N SER A 239 -21.74 10.46 -23.28
CA SER A 239 -21.51 10.49 -21.83
C SER A 239 -20.05 10.24 -21.48
N ILE A 240 -19.38 9.28 -22.14
CA ILE A 240 -17.94 9.03 -21.94
C ILE A 240 -17.11 10.23 -22.39
N LEU A 241 -17.39 10.78 -23.57
CA LEU A 241 -16.67 11.95 -24.06
C LEU A 241 -16.85 13.16 -23.13
N GLY A 242 -18.08 13.40 -22.66
CA GLY A 242 -18.37 14.48 -21.72
C GLY A 242 -17.77 14.26 -20.32
N ILE A 243 -17.64 13.01 -19.85
CA ILE A 243 -16.87 12.69 -18.63
C ILE A 243 -15.41 13.11 -18.82
N ILE A 244 -14.79 12.75 -19.94
CA ILE A 244 -13.38 13.05 -20.20
C ILE A 244 -13.17 14.56 -20.30
N GLU A 245 -14.02 15.28 -21.04
CA GLU A 245 -13.98 16.75 -21.12
C GLU A 245 -14.12 17.41 -19.75
N LEU A 246 -15.04 16.92 -18.91
CA LEU A 246 -15.20 17.41 -17.55
C LEU A 246 -13.93 17.19 -16.72
N LEU A 247 -13.32 16.01 -16.79
CA LEU A 247 -12.10 15.68 -16.05
C LEU A 247 -10.89 16.51 -16.54
N GLU A 248 -10.76 16.74 -17.84
CA GLU A 248 -9.74 17.64 -18.41
C GLU A 248 -9.94 19.09 -17.96
N ASN A 249 -11.19 19.58 -17.94
CA ASN A 249 -11.51 20.91 -17.43
C ASN A 249 -11.25 21.02 -15.92
N MET A 250 -11.53 19.98 -15.14
CA MET A 250 -11.21 19.92 -13.71
C MET A 250 -9.70 19.94 -13.46
N GLU A 251 -8.91 19.28 -14.31
CA GLU A 251 -7.44 19.37 -14.26
C GLU A 251 -6.96 20.80 -14.51
N ALA A 252 -7.42 21.40 -15.62
CA ALA A 252 -7.04 22.76 -16.01
C ALA A 252 -7.46 23.80 -14.97
N GLY A 253 -8.66 23.63 -14.39
CA GLY A 253 -9.20 24.46 -13.31
C GLY A 253 -8.66 24.15 -11.91
N ARG A 254 -7.77 23.14 -11.76
CA ARG A 254 -7.19 22.70 -10.48
C ARG A 254 -8.24 22.31 -9.43
N CYS A 255 -9.29 21.63 -9.87
CA CYS A 255 -10.41 21.20 -9.04
C CYS A 255 -10.22 19.81 -8.40
N PHE A 256 -9.11 19.12 -8.70
CA PHE A 256 -8.79 17.85 -8.05
C PHE A 256 -8.16 18.06 -6.67
N ASP A 257 -8.43 17.14 -5.75
CA ASP A 257 -7.66 17.10 -4.52
C ASP A 257 -6.19 16.74 -4.81
N ASN A 258 -5.30 17.02 -3.86
CA ASN A 258 -3.87 16.79 -4.07
C ASN A 258 -3.54 15.31 -4.33
N LYS A 259 -4.34 14.38 -3.80
CA LYS A 259 -4.07 12.95 -3.91
C LYS A 259 -4.37 12.45 -5.32
N ASP A 260 -5.55 12.80 -5.84
CA ASP A 260 -5.98 12.43 -7.18
C ASP A 260 -5.15 13.15 -8.25
N LEU A 261 -4.80 14.42 -8.01
CA LEU A 261 -3.90 15.16 -8.90
C LEU A 261 -2.52 14.50 -8.96
N LEU A 262 -1.95 14.12 -7.81
CA LEU A 262 -0.65 13.44 -7.78
C LEU A 262 -0.70 12.08 -8.48
N ALA A 263 -1.75 11.29 -8.24
CA ALA A 263 -1.95 10.03 -8.93
C ALA A 263 -2.04 10.22 -10.45
N LEU A 264 -2.75 11.26 -10.91
CA LEU A 264 -2.79 11.63 -12.31
C LEU A 264 -1.40 11.98 -12.84
N LYS A 265 -0.63 12.83 -12.15
CA LYS A 265 0.74 13.19 -12.55
C LYS A 265 1.66 11.96 -12.62
N ILE A 266 1.59 11.06 -11.63
CA ILE A 266 2.39 9.82 -11.61
C ILE A 266 2.09 8.92 -12.81
N ILE A 267 0.82 8.68 -13.10
CA ILE A 267 0.40 7.79 -14.19
C ILE A 267 0.73 8.39 -15.57
N THR A 268 0.68 9.71 -15.67
CA THR A 268 0.77 10.42 -16.96
C THR A 268 2.15 11.03 -17.23
N ASP A 269 3.08 10.94 -16.28
CA ASP A 269 4.45 11.39 -16.43
C ASP A 269 5.14 10.67 -17.60
N ARG A 270 5.80 11.46 -18.45
CA ARG A 270 6.51 10.97 -19.64
C ARG A 270 8.02 11.20 -19.56
N GLU A 271 8.50 11.82 -18.50
CA GLU A 271 9.87 12.32 -18.40
C GLU A 271 10.61 11.70 -17.22
N PHE A 272 10.30 12.14 -16.01
CA PHE A 272 11.05 11.80 -14.82
C PHE A 272 10.85 10.33 -14.41
N LEU A 273 9.61 9.90 -14.18
CA LEU A 273 9.31 8.57 -13.64
C LEU A 273 9.68 7.46 -14.63
N PRO A 274 9.34 7.54 -15.94
CA PRO A 274 9.76 6.53 -16.90
C PRO A 274 11.28 6.35 -17.00
N LYS A 275 12.02 7.47 -16.93
CA LYS A 275 13.48 7.48 -17.01
C LYS A 275 14.14 6.82 -15.79
N HIS A 276 13.61 7.04 -14.59
CA HIS A 276 14.24 6.56 -13.34
C HIS A 276 13.72 5.19 -12.90
N PHE A 277 12.44 4.89 -13.13
CA PHE A 277 11.77 3.72 -12.58
C PHE A 277 11.26 2.73 -13.64
N GLY A 278 11.35 3.07 -14.93
CA GLY A 278 10.84 2.26 -16.04
C GLY A 278 9.38 2.59 -16.39
N SER A 279 8.72 1.79 -17.22
CA SER A 279 7.40 2.14 -17.75
C SER A 279 6.26 1.84 -16.76
N TYR A 280 5.32 2.77 -16.59
CA TYR A 280 4.11 2.52 -15.82
C TYR A 280 3.27 1.40 -16.45
N LEU A 281 2.90 0.39 -15.67
CA LEU A 281 1.97 -0.66 -16.06
C LEU A 281 1.08 -1.06 -14.89
N GLU A 282 -0.13 -1.56 -15.20
CA GLU A 282 -0.97 -2.19 -14.19
C GLU A 282 -0.29 -3.45 -13.66
N TYR A 283 -0.29 -3.64 -12.34
CA TYR A 283 0.40 -4.77 -11.71
C TYR A 283 -0.13 -6.11 -12.27
N PRO A 284 0.73 -7.00 -12.80
CA PRO A 284 0.31 -8.15 -13.60
C PRO A 284 -0.37 -9.25 -12.79
N TRP A 285 -0.45 -9.11 -11.47
CA TRP A 285 -1.18 -10.03 -10.61
C TRP A 285 -2.34 -9.33 -9.88
N LEU A 286 -3.46 -10.03 -9.76
CA LEU A 286 -4.57 -9.67 -8.90
C LEU A 286 -4.35 -10.24 -7.49
N ILE A 287 -4.75 -9.47 -6.48
CA ILE A 287 -4.64 -9.88 -5.08
C ILE A 287 -5.95 -10.55 -4.65
N LYS A 288 -5.89 -11.83 -4.25
CA LYS A 288 -7.04 -12.64 -3.80
C LYS A 288 -7.63 -12.11 -2.49
N ASN A 289 -6.75 -11.77 -1.53
CA ASN A 289 -7.19 -11.31 -0.20
C ASN A 289 -7.50 -9.81 -0.24
N ARG A 290 -8.77 -9.45 -0.15
CA ARG A 290 -9.23 -8.05 -0.12
C ARG A 290 -8.67 -7.24 1.05
N LYS A 291 -8.34 -7.88 2.18
CA LYS A 291 -7.76 -7.23 3.36
C LYS A 291 -6.24 -7.05 3.27
N SER A 292 -5.61 -7.51 2.18
CA SER A 292 -4.16 -7.35 1.99
C SER A 292 -3.76 -5.88 1.92
N ILE A 293 -2.63 -5.55 2.53
CA ILE A 293 -2.00 -4.22 2.46
C ILE A 293 -1.69 -3.78 1.03
N LEU A 294 -1.55 -4.75 0.11
CA LEU A 294 -1.29 -4.49 -1.30
C LEU A 294 -2.52 -3.98 -2.07
N ASN A 295 -3.74 -4.09 -1.52
CA ASN A 295 -4.93 -3.44 -2.09
C ASN A 295 -4.98 -1.95 -1.74
N ASN A 296 -3.84 -1.30 -1.80
CA ASN A 296 -3.71 0.13 -1.59
C ASN A 296 -3.78 0.82 -2.95
N ALA A 297 -4.81 1.65 -3.15
CA ALA A 297 -5.04 2.39 -4.39
C ALA A 297 -3.93 3.41 -4.70
N ASN A 298 -3.01 3.66 -3.77
CA ASN A 298 -1.88 4.58 -3.93
C ASN A 298 -0.58 3.84 -4.27
N LEU A 299 -0.64 2.61 -4.75
CA LEU A 299 0.55 1.91 -5.25
C LEU A 299 0.60 1.99 -6.77
N PHE A 300 1.75 2.44 -7.27
CA PHE A 300 2.02 2.56 -8.70
C PHE A 300 3.20 1.67 -9.05
N TYR A 301 3.11 0.99 -10.19
CA TYR A 301 4.06 -0.05 -10.56
C TYR A 301 4.76 0.35 -11.85
N PHE A 302 6.09 0.47 -11.77
CA PHE A 302 6.94 0.83 -12.90
C PHE A 302 7.88 -0.32 -13.22
N PHE A 303 7.93 -0.70 -14.49
CA PHE A 303 8.60 -1.91 -14.96
C PHE A 303 9.86 -1.56 -15.72
N THR A 304 10.95 -2.16 -15.29
CA THR A 304 12.20 -2.22 -16.05
C THR A 304 12.42 -3.65 -16.57
N SER A 305 13.49 -3.88 -17.32
CA SER A 305 13.84 -5.21 -17.81
C SER A 305 14.23 -6.23 -16.73
N SER A 306 14.43 -5.80 -15.47
CA SER A 306 14.94 -6.64 -14.37
C SER A 306 14.24 -6.47 -13.02
N GLN A 307 13.47 -5.39 -12.82
CA GLN A 307 12.82 -5.07 -11.55
C GLN A 307 11.47 -4.38 -11.74
N ILE A 308 10.61 -4.54 -10.73
CA ILE A 308 9.34 -3.83 -10.57
C ILE A 308 9.55 -2.79 -9.46
N ASN A 309 9.58 -1.52 -9.83
CA ASN A 309 9.61 -0.42 -8.87
C ASN A 309 8.18 -0.15 -8.37
N VAL A 310 7.97 -0.32 -7.07
CA VAL A 310 6.69 -0.10 -6.38
C VAL A 310 6.74 1.27 -5.75
N LEU A 311 6.16 2.26 -6.42
CA LEU A 311 6.12 3.64 -5.95
C LEU A 311 4.95 3.82 -4.97
N HIS A 312 5.25 4.29 -3.76
CA HIS A 312 4.27 4.60 -2.73
C HIS A 312 4.35 6.09 -2.34
N PRO A 313 3.37 6.92 -2.72
CA PRO A 313 3.36 8.32 -2.35
C PRO A 313 2.98 8.54 -0.88
N ILE A 314 3.77 9.37 -0.20
CA ILE A 314 3.57 9.84 1.17
C ILE A 314 3.43 11.35 1.13
N ILE A 315 2.19 11.84 1.17
CA ILE A 315 1.88 13.29 1.17
C ILE A 315 1.12 13.74 2.43
N ASN A 316 0.87 12.80 3.34
CA ASN A 316 0.29 13.02 4.67
C ASN A 316 0.49 11.77 5.54
N LYS A 317 0.22 11.90 6.84
CA LYS A 317 0.25 10.80 7.83
C LYS A 317 1.53 9.97 7.72
N THR A 318 2.68 10.64 7.73
CA THR A 318 3.97 10.10 7.32
C THR A 318 4.33 8.82 8.04
N ILE A 319 4.20 8.78 9.38
CA ILE A 319 4.47 7.58 10.19
C ILE A 319 3.64 6.38 9.72
N LEU A 320 2.32 6.55 9.59
CA LEU A 320 1.42 5.48 9.14
C LEU A 320 1.79 5.01 7.73
N LYS A 321 2.07 5.94 6.81
CA LYS A 321 2.45 5.58 5.45
C LYS A 321 3.81 4.91 5.37
N MET A 322 4.74 5.25 6.27
CA MET A 322 6.01 4.56 6.38
C MET A 322 5.80 3.12 6.89
N VAL A 323 4.97 2.92 7.92
CA VAL A 323 4.56 1.60 8.40
C VAL A 323 3.96 0.75 7.29
N GLN A 324 3.03 1.31 6.51
CA GLN A 324 2.48 0.64 5.34
C GLN A 324 3.58 0.28 4.33
N THR A 325 4.53 1.18 4.08
CA THR A 325 5.66 0.95 3.16
C THR A 325 6.55 -0.20 3.62
N LEU A 326 6.83 -0.29 4.92
CA LEU A 326 7.57 -1.38 5.53
C LEU A 326 6.86 -2.71 5.31
N LEU A 327 5.57 -2.78 5.62
CA LEU A 327 4.76 -3.99 5.41
C LEU A 327 4.69 -4.41 3.93
N ILE A 328 4.54 -3.44 3.01
CA ILE A 328 4.52 -3.68 1.57
C ILE A 328 5.87 -4.23 1.08
N SER A 329 6.97 -3.59 1.48
CA SER A 329 8.33 -4.04 1.14
C SER A 329 8.60 -5.43 1.69
N SER A 330 8.28 -5.67 2.96
CA SER A 330 8.45 -6.97 3.61
C SER A 330 7.62 -8.06 2.96
N PHE A 331 6.40 -7.75 2.53
CA PHE A 331 5.58 -8.68 1.77
C PHE A 331 6.25 -9.06 0.45
N PHE A 332 6.70 -8.08 -0.34
CA PHE A 332 7.31 -8.34 -1.65
C PHE A 332 8.64 -9.08 -1.54
N GLU A 333 9.46 -8.75 -0.54
CA GLU A 333 10.72 -9.45 -0.30
C GLU A 333 10.49 -10.94 -0.02
N LEU A 334 9.57 -11.26 0.87
CA LEU A 334 9.23 -12.65 1.16
C LEU A 334 8.66 -13.34 -0.10
N TRP A 335 7.82 -12.64 -0.88
CA TRP A 335 7.24 -13.17 -2.12
C TRP A 335 8.29 -13.51 -3.18
N ASP A 336 9.24 -12.60 -3.39
CA ASP A 336 10.35 -12.75 -4.33
C ASP A 336 11.29 -13.91 -3.92
N ARG A 337 11.46 -14.13 -2.62
CA ARG A 337 12.20 -15.28 -2.07
C ARG A 337 11.46 -16.60 -2.29
N LYS A 338 10.14 -16.63 -2.09
CA LYS A 338 9.29 -17.83 -2.28
C LYS A 338 9.31 -18.31 -3.73
N LYS A 339 9.29 -17.39 -4.70
CA LYS A 339 9.30 -17.73 -6.13
C LYS A 339 10.70 -18.18 -6.61
N LYS A 340 10.94 -19.49 -6.56
CA LYS A 340 11.65 -20.18 -7.66
C LYS A 340 10.62 -20.37 -8.78
N THR A 341 10.92 -19.85 -9.98
CA THR A 341 10.17 -20.04 -11.25
C THR A 341 8.72 -19.54 -11.30
N TYR A 342 8.47 -18.45 -12.04
CA TYR A 342 7.36 -18.35 -13.01
C TYR A 342 7.50 -17.08 -13.84
N ALA A 343 8.31 -17.16 -14.88
CA ALA A 343 8.15 -16.40 -16.09
C ALA A 343 8.28 -17.44 -17.20
N GLU A 344 7.15 -18.03 -17.61
CA GLU A 344 7.06 -19.08 -18.65
C GLU A 344 7.54 -18.62 -20.04
N SER A 345 8.16 -17.45 -20.15
CA SER A 345 8.80 -16.99 -21.39
C SER A 345 10.09 -16.21 -21.19
N SER A 346 10.54 -15.94 -19.95
CA SER A 346 11.82 -15.27 -19.72
C SER A 346 12.48 -15.77 -18.44
N ASN A 347 13.73 -16.20 -18.52
CA ASN A 347 14.55 -16.66 -17.39
C ASN A 347 14.89 -15.55 -16.34
N ARG A 348 14.12 -14.47 -16.27
CA ARG A 348 14.39 -13.32 -15.39
C ARG A 348 13.40 -13.29 -14.23
N LYS A 349 13.92 -13.49 -13.02
CA LYS A 349 13.19 -13.19 -11.79
C LYS A 349 13.12 -11.67 -11.64
N LEU A 350 11.92 -11.10 -11.83
CA LEU A 350 11.67 -9.71 -11.50
C LEU A 350 11.65 -9.55 -9.98
N LYS A 351 12.54 -8.70 -9.45
CA LYS A 351 12.52 -8.31 -8.03
C LYS A 351 11.75 -7.02 -7.85
N HIS A 352 11.06 -6.90 -6.72
CA HIS A 352 10.37 -5.68 -6.33
C HIS A 352 11.33 -4.77 -5.57
N LYS A 353 11.26 -3.47 -5.88
CA LYS A 353 11.93 -2.42 -5.11
C LYS A 353 10.89 -1.37 -4.73
N THR A 354 10.67 -1.19 -3.44
CA THR A 354 9.75 -0.15 -2.95
C THR A 354 10.45 1.20 -2.97
N VAL A 355 9.79 2.23 -3.50
CA VAL A 355 10.29 3.60 -3.60
C VAL A 355 9.25 4.55 -3.01
N ILE A 356 9.69 5.49 -2.20
CA ILE A 356 8.82 6.50 -1.58
C ILE A 356 8.87 7.77 -2.42
N LEU A 357 7.70 8.35 -2.70
CA LEU A 357 7.58 9.68 -3.29
C LEU A 357 6.94 10.62 -2.28
N SER A 358 7.54 11.77 -1.99
CA SER A 358 7.01 12.69 -0.98
C SER A 358 7.23 14.16 -1.34
N THR A 359 6.64 15.05 -0.55
CA THR A 359 6.75 16.50 -0.65
C THR A 359 7.79 17.05 0.30
N SER A 360 8.37 18.20 -0.03
CA SER A 360 9.44 18.85 0.73
C SER A 360 9.07 19.13 2.20
N ASN A 361 7.82 19.47 2.46
CA ASN A 361 7.31 19.79 3.80
C ASN A 361 7.26 18.59 4.76
N LEU A 362 7.51 17.36 4.30
CA LEU A 362 7.53 16.15 5.13
C LEU A 362 8.95 15.60 5.38
N ILE A 363 9.99 16.29 4.89
CA ILE A 363 11.38 15.81 4.97
C ILE A 363 11.79 15.48 6.41
N ASP A 364 11.48 16.34 7.38
CA ASP A 364 11.91 16.13 8.77
C ASP A 364 11.21 14.92 9.40
N GLU A 365 9.91 14.77 9.16
CA GLU A 365 9.15 13.61 9.66
C GLU A 365 9.64 12.30 8.99
N LEU A 366 9.99 12.35 7.70
CA LEU A 366 10.57 11.21 6.98
C LEU A 366 11.97 10.85 7.46
N ARG A 367 12.80 11.84 7.81
CA ARG A 367 14.12 11.60 8.41
C ARG A 367 13.98 10.92 9.77
N LEU A 368 13.05 11.38 10.60
CA LEU A 368 12.72 10.69 11.86
C LEU A 368 12.29 9.24 11.61
N CYS A 369 11.49 8.99 10.57
CA CYS A 369 11.12 7.63 10.17
C CYS A 369 12.33 6.78 9.75
N GLN A 370 13.30 7.35 9.04
CA GLN A 370 14.52 6.64 8.63
C GLN A 370 15.39 6.24 9.81
N CYS A 371 15.42 7.02 10.89
CA CYS A 371 16.18 6.69 12.11
C CYS A 371 15.71 5.39 12.79
N TRP A 372 14.51 4.90 12.51
CA TRP A 372 14.00 3.64 13.04
C TRP A 372 14.63 2.42 12.34
N LEU A 373 15.03 2.60 11.08
CA LEU A 373 15.39 1.51 10.19
C LEU A 373 16.82 1.03 10.42
N GLN A 374 17.03 -0.27 10.27
CA GLN A 374 18.37 -0.85 10.22
C GLN A 374 19.10 -0.45 8.93
N ASP A 375 18.41 -0.51 7.79
CA ASP A 375 18.95 -0.17 6.46
C ASP A 375 18.09 0.90 5.77
N PRO A 376 18.27 2.20 6.09
CA PRO A 376 17.47 3.28 5.51
C PRO A 376 17.54 3.34 3.97
N GLN A 377 18.67 2.91 3.40
CA GLN A 377 18.90 2.89 1.95
C GLN A 377 17.97 1.92 1.20
N CYS A 378 17.38 0.94 1.88
CA CYS A 378 16.38 0.04 1.28
C CYS A 378 15.06 0.75 0.97
N PHE A 379 14.84 1.95 1.49
CA PHE A 379 13.64 2.76 1.32
C PHE A 379 14.01 4.14 0.74
N PRO A 380 14.45 4.20 -0.54
CA PRO A 380 14.82 5.47 -1.16
C PRO A 380 13.61 6.40 -1.22
N ILE A 381 13.84 7.67 -0.86
CA ILE A 381 12.83 8.72 -0.80
C ILE A 381 13.13 9.74 -1.87
N TYR A 382 12.16 10.01 -2.74
CA TYR A 382 12.23 11.05 -3.75
C TYR A 382 11.30 12.20 -3.39
N ILE A 383 11.84 13.41 -3.35
CA ILE A 383 11.13 14.65 -3.04
C ILE A 383 10.71 15.32 -4.34
N ILE A 384 9.40 15.44 -4.55
CA ILE A 384 8.81 16.14 -5.69
C ILE A 384 8.96 17.66 -5.50
N PRO A 385 9.08 18.43 -6.60
CA PRO A 385 9.24 19.88 -6.50
C PRO A 385 7.96 20.54 -5.94
N ASP A 386 8.07 21.70 -5.32
CA ASP A 386 6.93 22.36 -4.65
C ASP A 386 5.82 22.78 -5.63
N ASP A 387 6.20 23.07 -6.88
CA ASP A 387 5.33 23.43 -7.99
C ASP A 387 4.84 22.21 -8.79
N TRP A 388 4.91 20.99 -8.24
CA TRP A 388 4.55 19.76 -8.94
C TRP A 388 3.12 19.75 -9.51
N LYS A 389 2.23 20.56 -8.93
CA LYS A 389 0.85 20.71 -9.40
C LYS A 389 0.79 21.35 -10.78
N THR A 390 1.72 22.25 -11.10
CA THR A 390 1.81 22.98 -12.37
C THR A 390 2.85 22.39 -13.29
N GLU A 391 4.10 22.28 -12.82
CA GLU A 391 5.24 21.88 -13.65
C GLU A 391 5.47 20.36 -13.70
N GLY A 392 4.65 19.59 -12.97
CA GLY A 392 4.73 18.13 -12.95
C GLY A 392 5.88 17.63 -12.08
N LEU A 393 6.43 16.46 -12.41
CA LEU A 393 7.43 15.79 -11.54
C LEU A 393 8.87 16.04 -11.99
N LYS A 394 9.07 17.01 -12.89
CA LYS A 394 10.39 17.44 -13.35
C LYS A 394 11.21 17.93 -12.15
N ASP A 395 12.50 17.63 -12.13
CA ASP A 395 13.40 18.01 -11.03
C ASP A 395 13.11 17.38 -9.66
N THR A 396 12.34 16.28 -9.62
CA THR A 396 12.25 15.43 -8.42
C THR A 396 13.65 14.93 -8.04
N LYS A 397 14.02 15.04 -6.75
CA LYS A 397 15.37 14.71 -6.25
C LYS A 397 15.32 13.60 -5.20
N GLU A 398 16.33 12.75 -5.21
CA GLU A 398 16.50 11.77 -4.14
C GLU A 398 16.94 12.48 -2.86
N MET A 399 16.23 12.20 -1.77
CA MET A 399 16.65 12.57 -0.42
C MET A 399 17.71 11.56 0.03
N LEU A 400 18.95 12.04 0.16
CA LEU A 400 20.00 11.22 0.75
C LEU A 400 19.68 10.94 2.23
N PRO A 401 19.93 9.71 2.71
CA PRO A 401 19.83 9.43 4.14
C PRO A 401 20.82 10.33 4.89
N LEU A 402 20.50 10.63 6.15
CA LEU A 402 21.46 11.28 7.04
C LEU A 402 22.68 10.35 7.15
N ASN A 403 23.86 10.82 6.74
CA ASN A 403 25.09 10.08 6.98
C ASN A 403 25.31 10.02 8.50
N ASP A 404 25.64 8.84 9.05
CA ASP A 404 25.91 8.59 10.48
C ASP A 404 27.09 9.38 11.08
N ALA A 405 27.66 10.33 10.34
CA ALA A 405 28.68 11.24 10.83
C ALA A 405 28.03 12.57 11.26
N GLY A 406 27.44 12.62 12.45
CA GLY A 406 27.09 13.93 13.02
C GLY A 406 26.07 14.05 14.15
N PHE A 407 25.64 12.96 14.80
CA PHE A 407 24.90 13.08 16.06
C PHE A 407 25.59 12.23 17.14
N ILE A 408 26.46 12.89 17.91
CA ILE A 408 26.85 12.52 19.27
C ILE A 408 26.11 13.47 20.21
#